data_AF-A0A534SGW4-F1
#
_entry.id   AF-A0A534SGW4-F1
#
_cell.length_a   1.000
_cell.length_b   1.000
_cell.length_c   1.000
_cell.angle_alpha   90.00
_cell.angle_beta   90.00
_cell.angle_gamma   90.00
#
_symmetry.space_group_name_H-M   'P 1'
#
loop_
_entity.id
_entity.type
_entity.pdbx_description
1 polymer ?
#
loop_
_entity_poly.entity_id
_entity_poly.type
_entity_poly.pdbx_seq_one_letter_code
_entity_poly.pdbx_strand_id
1 'polypeptide(L)'
;MALRNHHLQWILTTSQAGQNFYIGNNPTNPWGAYGALPFVRGNPHFEEADFRAAAEAQAGRSLAPREVSRFWFAQAFQHMREHPAFAARAMFCKLVLFWNDFEISDNQDQYLLERDSWVLRLPLLGFGGVAPLALLGVIAAVRTRRAVRLLGGFVILYCASVVAFFIFSRYRIQVVPALLPLAAVGAAELVARIRDRSWTRVAAAAAVVAGAGLLCFHRFGIFSRDNELVVEMRLRHLGEVYETAGMPDRAIDVFQEAVRGCPTRCPQALEKLFAAYVKTGRLADGEAYFRAFTHAHPGQPDGERDLERLMEIEAAGPGRR
;
A
#
# COMPACT_ATOMS: atom_id res chain seq x y z
N MET A 1 9.01 -10.18 -24.51
CA MET A 1 9.91 -9.47 -23.56
C MET A 1 11.35 -9.96 -23.61
N ALA A 2 11.64 -11.27 -23.67
CA ALA A 2 13.02 -11.80 -23.73
C ALA A 2 13.88 -11.33 -24.94
N LEU A 3 13.29 -11.23 -26.14
CA LEU A 3 14.00 -10.77 -27.35
C LEU A 3 14.45 -9.30 -27.30
N ARG A 4 13.73 -8.44 -26.56
CA ARG A 4 14.07 -7.02 -26.40
C ARG A 4 15.26 -6.81 -25.44
N ASN A 5 15.53 -7.77 -24.56
CA ASN A 5 16.65 -7.73 -23.61
C ASN A 5 17.94 -8.34 -24.18
N HIS A 6 17.92 -8.87 -25.40
CA HIS A 6 19.06 -9.58 -26.00
C HIS A 6 20.32 -8.69 -26.13
N HIS A 7 20.14 -7.39 -26.39
CA HIS A 7 21.26 -6.46 -26.58
C HIS A 7 21.99 -6.03 -25.29
N LEU A 8 21.48 -6.39 -24.09
CA LEU A 8 22.03 -5.91 -22.81
C LEU A 8 22.38 -7.00 -21.78
N GLN A 9 22.02 -8.27 -22.04
CA GLN A 9 22.32 -9.53 -21.32
C GLN A 9 21.05 -10.41 -21.27
N TRP A 10 21.21 -11.73 -21.40
CA TRP A 10 20.09 -12.70 -21.41
C TRP A 10 19.39 -12.85 -20.05
N ILE A 11 18.50 -11.93 -19.68
CA ILE A 11 17.75 -12.04 -18.42
C ILE A 11 16.33 -12.55 -18.73
N LEU A 12 15.96 -13.67 -18.09
CA LEU A 12 14.63 -14.32 -18.25
C LEU A 12 13.49 -13.41 -17.74
N THR A 13 13.79 -12.58 -16.74
CA THR A 13 12.88 -11.62 -16.09
C THR A 13 13.56 -10.24 -15.95
N THR A 14 13.00 -9.31 -15.18
CA THR A 14 13.64 -8.02 -14.86
C THR A 14 14.81 -8.20 -13.89
N SER A 15 15.93 -7.49 -14.06
CA SER A 15 17.07 -7.46 -13.11
C SER A 15 16.81 -6.69 -11.82
N GLN A 16 15.54 -6.46 -11.45
CA GLN A 16 15.17 -5.64 -10.29
C GLN A 16 14.60 -6.45 -9.12
N ALA A 17 14.64 -7.78 -9.20
CA ALA A 17 14.10 -8.64 -8.14
C ALA A 17 14.78 -8.39 -6.78
N GLY A 18 16.10 -8.17 -6.76
CA GLY A 18 16.83 -7.92 -5.51
C GLY A 18 16.46 -6.60 -4.84
N GLN A 19 16.30 -5.55 -5.64
CA GLN A 19 15.85 -4.23 -5.20
C GLN A 19 14.46 -4.35 -4.57
N ASN A 20 13.51 -4.95 -5.29
CA ASN A 20 12.14 -5.17 -4.79
C ASN A 20 12.11 -6.02 -3.52
N PHE A 21 12.96 -7.05 -3.44
CA PHE A 21 13.07 -7.88 -2.25
C PHE A 21 13.59 -7.07 -1.06
N TYR A 22 14.59 -6.22 -1.28
CA TYR A 22 15.14 -5.34 -0.24
C TYR A 22 14.12 -4.31 0.24
N ILE A 23 13.34 -3.68 -0.64
CA ILE A 23 12.27 -2.71 -0.25
C ILE A 23 11.34 -3.33 0.80
N GLY A 24 10.90 -4.57 0.59
CA GLY A 24 10.00 -5.26 1.51
C GLY A 24 10.67 -5.88 2.75
N ASN A 25 12.01 -5.94 2.81
CA ASN A 25 12.76 -6.70 3.82
C ASN A 25 13.98 -5.96 4.40
N ASN A 26 14.03 -4.63 4.26
CA ASN A 26 15.13 -3.82 4.78
C ASN A 26 15.00 -3.61 6.31
N PRO A 27 16.10 -3.18 6.98
CA PRO A 27 16.13 -3.04 8.44
C PRO A 27 15.15 -2.01 9.04
N THR A 28 14.63 -1.08 8.25
CA THR A 28 13.72 -0.03 8.72
C THR A 28 12.25 -0.34 8.42
N ASN A 29 11.95 -1.52 7.87
CA ASN A 29 10.59 -1.91 7.47
C ASN A 29 10.00 -3.04 8.36
N PRO A 30 9.44 -2.72 9.53
CA PRO A 30 8.88 -3.71 10.44
C PRO A 30 7.52 -4.29 9.98
N TRP A 31 6.86 -3.65 9.02
CA TRP A 31 5.51 -4.02 8.57
C TRP A 31 5.51 -4.81 7.27
N GLY A 32 6.59 -4.70 6.50
CA GLY A 32 6.77 -5.38 5.22
C GLY A 32 5.89 -4.87 4.08
N ALA A 33 5.21 -3.74 4.28
CA ALA A 33 4.56 -2.98 3.22
C ALA A 33 5.60 -2.24 2.37
N TYR A 34 5.19 -1.71 1.22
CA TYR A 34 6.05 -0.79 0.47
C TYR A 34 6.33 0.46 1.32
N GLY A 35 7.60 0.89 1.33
CA GLY A 35 8.03 2.07 2.08
C GLY A 35 9.15 2.78 1.34
N ALA A 36 9.16 4.11 1.41
CA ALA A 36 10.21 4.91 0.82
C ALA A 36 11.55 4.64 1.54
N LEU A 37 12.61 4.47 0.75
CA LEU A 37 13.97 4.37 1.26
C LEU A 37 14.64 5.74 1.17
N PRO A 38 15.40 6.20 2.18
CA PRO A 38 15.98 7.55 2.19
C PRO A 38 16.89 7.85 0.99
N PHE A 39 17.50 6.82 0.41
CA PHE A 39 18.42 6.93 -0.73
C PHE A 39 17.74 6.71 -2.08
N VAL A 40 16.43 6.44 -2.12
CA VAL A 40 15.67 6.18 -3.34
C VAL A 40 14.64 7.28 -3.50
N ARG A 41 14.69 8.01 -4.62
CA ARG A 41 13.67 9.00 -4.95
C ARG A 41 12.34 8.29 -5.18
N GLY A 42 11.25 8.88 -4.67
CA GLY A 42 9.87 8.38 -4.80
C GLY A 42 9.29 8.48 -6.22
N ASN A 43 10.07 8.11 -7.23
CA ASN A 43 9.67 8.09 -8.62
C ASN A 43 10.28 6.83 -9.29
N PRO A 44 9.45 5.91 -9.83
CA PRO A 44 9.92 4.66 -10.43
C PRO A 44 10.96 4.83 -11.53
N HIS A 45 11.00 6.00 -12.20
CA HIS A 45 11.99 6.30 -13.23
C HIS A 45 13.43 6.35 -12.69
N PHE A 46 13.59 6.79 -11.44
CA PHE A 46 14.90 6.94 -10.81
C PHE A 46 15.29 5.76 -9.92
N GLU A 47 14.33 4.92 -9.54
CA GLU A 47 14.50 3.84 -8.57
C GLU A 47 15.64 2.89 -8.96
N GLU A 48 15.69 2.41 -10.21
CA GLU A 48 16.77 1.53 -10.65
C GLU A 48 18.16 2.19 -10.56
N ALA A 49 18.25 3.47 -10.95
CA ALA A 49 19.49 4.22 -10.95
C ALA A 49 19.97 4.49 -9.52
N ASP A 50 19.07 4.83 -8.61
CA ASP A 50 19.38 5.12 -7.20
C ASP A 50 19.85 3.85 -6.47
N PHE A 51 19.16 2.72 -6.68
CA PHE A 51 19.61 1.43 -6.16
C PHE A 51 20.96 0.99 -6.72
N ARG A 52 21.24 1.28 -8.00
CA ARG A 52 22.55 1.00 -8.61
C ARG A 52 23.63 1.89 -8.00
N ALA A 53 23.42 3.19 -7.95
CA ALA A 53 24.38 4.15 -7.40
C ALA A 53 24.73 3.81 -5.95
N ALA A 54 23.72 3.50 -5.12
CA ALA A 54 23.94 3.10 -3.73
C ALA A 54 24.72 1.78 -3.61
N ALA A 55 24.44 0.79 -4.47
CA ALA A 55 25.18 -0.47 -4.49
C ALA A 55 26.63 -0.30 -4.96
N GLU A 56 26.86 0.49 -6.02
CA GLU A 56 28.20 0.76 -6.56
C GLU A 56 29.05 1.56 -5.58
N ALA A 57 28.46 2.54 -4.89
CA ALA A 57 29.12 3.32 -3.84
C ALA A 57 29.59 2.43 -2.69
N GLN A 58 28.78 1.45 -2.26
CA GLN A 58 29.16 0.50 -1.21
C GLN A 58 30.13 -0.58 -1.70
N ALA A 59 30.03 -1.00 -2.96
CA ALA A 59 30.90 -2.00 -3.54
C ALA A 59 32.28 -1.45 -4.00
N GLY A 60 32.41 -0.13 -4.14
CA GLY A 60 33.62 0.54 -4.60
C GLY A 60 33.97 0.28 -6.08
N ARG A 61 32.99 -0.20 -6.88
CA ARG A 61 33.16 -0.50 -8.31
C ARG A 61 31.83 -0.44 -9.05
N SER A 62 31.88 -0.33 -10.37
CA SER A 62 30.70 -0.48 -11.21
C SER A 62 30.14 -1.91 -11.16
N LEU A 63 28.82 -2.02 -11.20
CA LEU A 63 28.08 -3.27 -11.07
C LEU A 63 27.18 -3.48 -12.29
N ALA A 64 27.22 -4.68 -12.87
CA ALA A 64 26.23 -5.06 -13.87
C ALA A 64 24.82 -5.17 -13.22
N PRO A 65 23.72 -5.01 -13.96
CA PRO A 65 22.35 -5.04 -13.39
C PRO A 65 22.05 -6.30 -12.55
N ARG A 66 22.57 -7.46 -12.96
CA ARG A 66 22.45 -8.71 -12.19
C ARG A 66 23.23 -8.68 -10.88
N GLU A 67 24.39 -8.03 -10.87
CA GLU A 67 25.21 -7.87 -9.65
C GLU A 67 24.53 -6.92 -8.67
N VAL A 68 23.89 -5.85 -9.15
CA VAL A 68 23.05 -4.96 -8.33
C VAL A 68 21.92 -5.76 -7.68
N SER A 69 21.19 -6.56 -8.46
CA SER A 69 20.13 -7.42 -7.89
C SER A 69 20.69 -8.39 -6.84
N ARG A 70 21.83 -9.04 -7.11
CA ARG A 70 22.44 -9.98 -6.16
C ARG A 70 22.91 -9.27 -4.88
N PHE A 71 23.45 -8.06 -5.01
CA PHE A 71 23.89 -7.23 -3.89
C PHE A 71 22.72 -6.96 -2.94
N TRP A 72 21.58 -6.49 -3.46
CA TRP A 72 20.42 -6.17 -2.62
C TRP A 72 19.74 -7.40 -2.00
N PHE A 73 19.72 -8.54 -2.70
CA PHE A 73 19.33 -9.82 -2.09
C PHE A 73 20.26 -10.17 -0.91
N ALA A 74 21.57 -10.06 -1.11
CA ALA A 74 22.54 -10.39 -0.06
C ALA A 74 22.37 -9.49 1.17
N GLN A 75 22.16 -8.19 0.98
CA GLN A 75 21.87 -7.23 2.06
C GLN A 75 20.60 -7.60 2.83
N ALA A 76 19.49 -7.90 2.13
CA ALA A 76 18.25 -8.31 2.80
C ALA A 76 18.42 -9.64 3.56
N PHE A 77 19.01 -10.67 2.94
CA PHE A 77 19.22 -11.96 3.60
C PHE A 77 20.23 -11.89 4.75
N GLN A 78 21.23 -11.03 4.67
CA GLN A 78 22.14 -10.76 5.78
C GLN A 78 21.35 -10.20 6.97
N HIS A 79 20.55 -9.16 6.74
CA HIS A 79 19.72 -8.58 7.79
C HIS A 79 18.75 -9.61 8.40
N MET A 80 18.08 -10.41 7.57
CA MET A 80 17.16 -11.45 8.04
C MET A 80 17.85 -12.53 8.90
N ARG A 81 19.12 -12.87 8.60
CA ARG A 81 19.91 -13.81 9.41
C ARG A 81 20.38 -13.21 10.72
N GLU A 82 20.75 -11.93 10.72
CA GLU A 82 21.18 -11.21 11.92
C GLU A 82 19.99 -10.91 12.86
N HIS A 83 18.79 -10.70 12.30
CA HIS A 83 17.59 -10.31 13.04
C HIS A 83 16.39 -11.21 12.71
N PRO A 84 16.43 -12.52 13.02
CA PRO A 84 15.41 -13.48 12.59
C PRO A 84 14.02 -13.19 13.19
N ALA A 85 13.94 -12.69 14.42
CA ALA A 85 12.67 -12.32 15.04
C ALA A 85 12.00 -11.12 14.33
N PHE A 86 12.80 -10.13 13.91
CA PHE A 86 12.32 -9.00 13.13
C PHE A 86 11.80 -9.46 11.77
N ALA A 87 12.58 -10.27 11.05
CA ALA A 87 12.19 -10.82 9.77
C ALA A 87 10.92 -11.69 9.85
N ALA A 88 10.81 -12.55 10.87
CA ALA A 88 9.62 -13.38 11.09
C ALA A 88 8.38 -12.53 11.36
N ARG A 89 8.52 -11.47 12.18
CA ARG A 89 7.43 -10.52 12.42
C ARG A 89 7.03 -9.79 11.14
N ALA A 90 7.97 -9.29 10.35
CA ALA A 90 7.69 -8.61 9.10
C ALA A 90 6.96 -9.53 8.11
N MET A 91 7.41 -10.78 7.95
CA MET A 91 6.73 -11.77 7.10
C MET A 91 5.32 -12.11 7.60
N PHE A 92 5.13 -12.23 8.92
CA PHE A 92 3.80 -12.43 9.50
C PHE A 92 2.89 -11.22 9.24
N CYS A 93 3.39 -10.00 9.43
CA CYS A 93 2.64 -8.78 9.09
C CYS A 93 2.23 -8.76 7.62
N LYS A 94 3.13 -9.10 6.69
CA LYS A 94 2.78 -9.20 5.26
C LYS A 94 1.75 -10.26 4.96
N LEU A 95 1.83 -11.42 5.61
CA LEU A 95 0.84 -12.49 5.47
C LEU A 95 -0.55 -12.02 5.93
N VAL A 96 -0.59 -11.34 7.08
CA VAL A 96 -1.80 -10.75 7.65
C VAL A 96 -2.36 -9.66 6.72
N LEU A 97 -1.50 -8.79 6.18
CA LEU A 97 -1.88 -7.77 5.20
C LEU A 97 -2.37 -8.37 3.88
N PHE A 98 -1.78 -9.47 3.41
CA PHE A 98 -2.22 -10.15 2.19
C PHE A 98 -3.69 -10.55 2.29
N TRP A 99 -4.12 -11.06 3.45
CA TRP A 99 -5.49 -11.52 3.67
C TRP A 99 -6.45 -10.42 4.16
N ASN A 100 -5.98 -9.19 4.35
CA ASN A 100 -6.83 -8.10 4.82
C ASN A 100 -7.76 -7.59 3.71
N ASP A 101 -8.99 -7.18 4.04
CA ASP A 101 -9.93 -6.58 3.10
C ASP A 101 -9.49 -5.18 2.60
N PHE A 102 -8.66 -4.49 3.38
CA PHE A 102 -8.13 -3.18 3.01
C PHE A 102 -7.24 -3.27 1.77
N GLU A 103 -7.57 -2.50 0.74
CA GLU A 103 -6.84 -2.39 -0.52
C GLU A 103 -5.70 -1.37 -0.39
N ILE A 104 -4.50 -1.85 -0.03
CA ILE A 104 -3.26 -1.06 -0.02
C ILE A 104 -2.97 -0.48 -1.41
N SER A 105 -3.01 0.84 -1.50
CA SER A 105 -2.80 1.60 -2.73
C SER A 105 -1.35 1.55 -3.20
N ASP A 106 -1.18 1.69 -4.51
CA ASP A 106 0.12 1.90 -5.18
C ASP A 106 0.04 3.23 -5.95
N ASN A 107 0.15 3.24 -7.28
CA ASN A 107 -0.09 4.42 -8.12
C ASN A 107 -1.58 4.67 -8.37
N GLN A 108 -2.44 3.72 -8.01
CA GLN A 108 -3.88 3.81 -8.06
C GLN A 108 -4.44 3.50 -6.68
N ASP A 109 -5.40 4.32 -6.24
CA ASP A 109 -6.09 4.15 -4.97
C ASP A 109 -7.55 3.78 -5.23
N GLN A 110 -7.92 2.57 -4.83
CA GLN A 110 -9.26 2.02 -5.04
C GLN A 110 -10.35 2.90 -4.42
N TYR A 111 -10.08 3.48 -3.26
CA TYR A 111 -11.06 4.24 -2.50
C TYR A 111 -11.26 5.66 -3.04
N LEU A 112 -10.26 6.22 -3.74
CA LEU A 112 -10.46 7.41 -4.56
C LEU A 112 -11.34 7.10 -5.77
N LEU A 113 -11.09 5.97 -6.46
CA LEU A 113 -11.93 5.57 -7.59
C LEU A 113 -13.39 5.33 -7.19
N GLU A 114 -13.63 4.81 -5.97
CA GLU A 114 -14.97 4.69 -5.39
C GLU A 114 -15.68 6.04 -5.23
N ARG A 115 -14.96 7.16 -5.00
CA ARG A 115 -15.60 8.48 -4.88
C ARG A 115 -16.27 8.90 -6.20
N ASP A 116 -15.63 8.58 -7.31
CA ASP A 116 -16.04 9.02 -8.65
C ASP A 116 -16.86 7.97 -9.43
N SER A 117 -16.91 6.72 -8.95
CA SER A 117 -17.61 5.62 -9.63
C SER A 117 -18.73 5.02 -8.78
N TRP A 118 -19.97 5.23 -9.22
CA TRP A 118 -21.16 4.63 -8.58
C TRP A 118 -21.13 3.10 -8.59
N VAL A 119 -20.52 2.49 -9.61
CA VAL A 119 -20.39 1.02 -9.73
C VAL A 119 -19.49 0.47 -8.63
N LEU A 120 -18.37 1.15 -8.36
CA LEU A 120 -17.45 0.74 -7.30
C LEU A 120 -18.02 0.96 -5.89
N ARG A 121 -19.04 1.82 -5.76
CA ARG A 121 -19.78 2.04 -4.50
C ARG A 121 -20.85 0.99 -4.21
N LEU A 122 -21.17 0.11 -5.17
CA LEU A 122 -22.11 -0.96 -4.92
C LEU A 122 -21.56 -1.89 -3.83
N PRO A 123 -22.40 -2.37 -2.88
CA PRO A 123 -21.96 -3.25 -1.80
C PRO A 123 -21.77 -4.70 -2.31
N LEU A 124 -20.90 -4.86 -3.31
CA LEU A 124 -20.53 -6.14 -3.87
C LEU A 124 -19.64 -6.91 -2.89
N LEU A 125 -19.55 -8.22 -3.11
CA LEU A 125 -18.71 -9.10 -2.27
C LEU A 125 -17.23 -8.72 -2.45
N GLY A 126 -16.69 -8.00 -1.47
CA GLY A 126 -15.28 -7.61 -1.42
C GLY A 126 -14.34 -8.79 -1.12
N PHE A 127 -13.04 -8.52 -1.13
CA PHE A 127 -11.99 -9.51 -0.90
C PHE A 127 -12.19 -10.24 0.44
N GLY A 128 -12.52 -9.50 1.50
CA GLY A 128 -12.78 -10.03 2.84
C GLY A 128 -14.03 -10.90 2.95
N GLY A 129 -14.94 -10.87 1.98
CA GLY A 129 -16.06 -11.81 1.87
C GLY A 129 -15.72 -13.04 1.02
N VAL A 130 -14.98 -12.84 -0.07
CA VAL A 130 -14.55 -13.91 -0.97
C VAL A 130 -13.57 -14.87 -0.28
N ALA A 131 -12.56 -14.35 0.43
CA ALA A 131 -11.51 -15.17 1.03
C ALA A 131 -12.02 -16.17 2.10
N PRO A 132 -12.89 -15.79 3.05
CA PRO A 132 -13.48 -16.74 4.01
C PRO A 132 -14.32 -17.84 3.36
N LEU A 133 -15.12 -17.50 2.35
CA LEU A 133 -15.90 -18.49 1.60
C LEU A 133 -14.99 -19.43 0.80
N ALA A 134 -13.91 -18.90 0.22
CA ALA A 134 -12.91 -19.71 -0.48
C ALA A 134 -12.23 -20.70 0.46
N LEU A 135 -11.88 -20.27 1.68
CA LEU A 135 -11.33 -21.16 2.71
C LEU A 135 -12.30 -22.29 3.06
N LEU A 136 -13.59 -21.98 3.25
CA LEU A 136 -14.60 -23.00 3.48
C LEU A 136 -14.68 -24.00 2.32
N GLY A 137 -14.64 -23.52 1.07
CA GLY A 137 -14.64 -24.37 -0.12
C GLY A 137 -13.41 -25.27 -0.22
N VAL A 138 -12.23 -24.78 0.16
CA VAL A 138 -11.02 -25.60 0.28
C VAL A 138 -11.21 -26.68 1.33
N ILE A 139 -11.63 -26.33 2.55
CA ILE A 139 -11.82 -27.30 3.64
C ILE A 139 -12.83 -28.39 3.24
N ALA A 140 -13.92 -28.01 2.57
CA ALA A 140 -14.97 -28.93 2.16
C ALA A 140 -14.53 -29.93 1.08
N ALA A 141 -13.69 -29.50 0.13
CA ALA A 141 -13.47 -30.26 -1.10
C ALA A 141 -12.00 -30.55 -1.46
N VAL A 142 -11.02 -30.14 -0.66
CA VAL A 142 -9.59 -30.38 -0.94
C VAL A 142 -9.26 -31.87 -1.05
N ARG A 143 -9.89 -32.73 -0.25
CA ARG A 143 -9.64 -34.18 -0.28
C ARG A 143 -10.31 -34.86 -1.47
N THR A 144 -11.45 -34.35 -1.93
CA THR A 144 -12.31 -35.02 -2.91
C THR A 144 -12.13 -34.49 -4.33
N ARG A 145 -11.77 -33.20 -4.51
CA ARG A 145 -11.71 -32.55 -5.83
C ARG A 145 -10.29 -32.10 -6.18
N ARG A 146 -9.75 -32.64 -7.27
CA ARG A 146 -8.43 -32.24 -7.81
C ARG A 146 -8.38 -30.75 -8.13
N ALA A 147 -9.45 -30.18 -8.71
CA ALA A 147 -9.51 -28.76 -9.05
C ALA A 147 -9.32 -27.86 -7.81
N VAL A 148 -9.94 -28.20 -6.69
CA VAL A 148 -9.80 -27.45 -5.42
C VAL A 148 -8.37 -27.53 -4.89
N ARG A 149 -7.70 -28.68 -5.01
CA ARG A 149 -6.27 -28.80 -4.66
C ARG A 149 -5.38 -27.92 -5.53
N LEU A 150 -5.60 -27.92 -6.85
CA LEU A 150 -4.79 -27.13 -7.77
C LEU A 150 -5.00 -25.63 -7.54
N LEU A 151 -6.24 -25.18 -7.38
CA LEU A 151 -6.57 -23.79 -7.09
C LEU A 151 -6.04 -23.37 -5.71
N GLY A 152 -6.25 -24.18 -4.67
CA GLY A 152 -5.70 -23.92 -3.34
C GLY A 152 -4.17 -23.89 -3.32
N GLY A 153 -3.51 -24.79 -4.05
CA GLY A 153 -2.06 -24.80 -4.22
C GLY A 153 -1.54 -23.57 -4.95
N PHE A 154 -2.24 -23.14 -6.01
CA PHE A 154 -1.94 -21.87 -6.70
C PHE A 154 -2.07 -20.68 -5.75
N VAL A 155 -3.16 -20.60 -4.99
CA VAL A 155 -3.40 -19.52 -4.00
C VAL A 155 -2.26 -19.46 -2.97
N ILE A 156 -1.85 -20.60 -2.41
CA ILE A 156 -0.76 -20.67 -1.43
C ILE A 156 0.57 -20.25 -2.06
N LEU A 157 0.90 -20.77 -3.24
CA LEU A 157 2.17 -20.45 -3.92
C LEU A 157 2.23 -18.97 -4.33
N TYR A 158 1.12 -18.42 -4.80
CA TYR A 158 1.00 -17.02 -5.15
C TYR A 158 1.09 -16.11 -3.92
N CYS A 159 0.39 -16.47 -2.84
CA CYS A 159 0.50 -15.77 -1.56
C CYS A 159 1.96 -15.74 -1.08
N ALA A 160 2.64 -16.89 -1.07
CA ALA A 160 4.04 -16.99 -0.68
C ALA A 160 4.96 -16.13 -1.56
N SER A 161 4.71 -16.07 -2.88
CA SER A 161 5.52 -15.26 -3.79
C SER A 161 5.35 -13.76 -3.55
N VAL A 162 4.14 -13.28 -3.23
CA VAL A 162 3.91 -11.86 -2.93
C VAL A 162 4.43 -11.51 -1.53
N VAL A 163 4.17 -12.36 -0.52
CA VAL A 163 4.63 -12.18 0.87
C VAL A 163 6.16 -12.15 0.97
N ALA A 164 6.89 -12.84 0.09
CA ALA A 164 8.35 -12.75 0.06
C ALA A 164 8.86 -11.32 -0.20
N PHE A 165 8.09 -10.47 -0.88
CA PHE A 165 8.46 -9.10 -1.25
C PHE A 165 7.69 -8.09 -0.40
N PHE A 166 6.72 -7.39 -0.98
CA PHE A 166 5.84 -6.41 -0.33
C PHE A 166 4.43 -6.50 -0.93
N ILE A 167 3.43 -6.06 -0.18
CA ILE A 167 2.01 -6.22 -0.54
C ILE A 167 1.47 -4.92 -1.17
N PHE A 168 0.86 -5.06 -2.35
CA PHE A 168 -0.03 -4.06 -2.95
C PHE A 168 -1.32 -4.74 -3.44
N SER A 169 -2.41 -3.98 -3.51
CA SER A 169 -3.72 -4.47 -4.00
C SER A 169 -3.65 -5.03 -5.41
N ARG A 170 -2.90 -4.36 -6.30
CA ARG A 170 -2.68 -4.80 -7.70
C ARG A 170 -2.00 -6.16 -7.82
N TYR A 171 -1.33 -6.64 -6.78
CA TYR A 171 -0.75 -7.99 -6.75
C TYR A 171 -1.79 -9.00 -6.25
N ARG A 172 -2.59 -8.64 -5.25
CA ARG A 172 -3.64 -9.54 -4.73
C ARG A 172 -4.76 -9.81 -5.72
N ILE A 173 -5.08 -8.85 -6.60
CA ILE A 173 -6.13 -9.06 -7.62
C ILE A 173 -5.86 -10.30 -8.49
N GLN A 174 -4.60 -10.70 -8.66
CA GLN A 174 -4.24 -11.86 -9.47
C GLN A 174 -4.60 -13.21 -8.83
N VAL A 175 -4.82 -13.25 -7.51
CA VAL A 175 -5.28 -14.46 -6.82
C VAL A 175 -6.81 -14.61 -6.86
N VAL A 176 -7.54 -13.51 -7.09
CA VAL A 176 -9.00 -13.46 -7.06
C VAL A 176 -9.67 -14.44 -8.05
N PRO A 177 -9.22 -14.59 -9.31
CA PRO A 177 -9.80 -15.57 -10.23
C PRO A 177 -9.76 -17.01 -9.72
N ALA A 178 -8.80 -17.37 -8.87
CA ALA A 178 -8.73 -18.67 -8.22
C ALA A 178 -9.60 -18.75 -6.95
N LEU A 179 -9.72 -17.64 -6.21
CA LEU A 179 -10.55 -17.56 -5.01
C LEU A 179 -12.05 -17.62 -5.32
N LEU A 180 -12.51 -17.01 -6.41
CA LEU A 180 -13.94 -16.99 -6.78
C LEU A 180 -14.57 -18.40 -6.94
N PRO A 181 -14.01 -19.33 -7.74
CA PRO A 181 -14.56 -20.69 -7.82
C PRO A 181 -14.44 -21.47 -6.50
N LEU A 182 -13.39 -21.23 -5.71
CA LEU A 182 -13.29 -21.81 -4.36
C LEU A 182 -14.40 -21.27 -3.44
N ALA A 183 -14.67 -19.97 -3.49
CA ALA A 183 -15.75 -19.33 -2.75
C ALA A 183 -17.12 -19.85 -3.16
N ALA A 184 -17.33 -20.08 -4.45
CA ALA A 184 -18.55 -20.71 -4.96
C ALA A 184 -18.75 -22.13 -4.41
N VAL A 185 -17.67 -22.93 -4.32
CA VAL A 185 -17.73 -24.25 -3.67
C VAL A 185 -18.08 -24.13 -2.18
N GLY A 186 -17.48 -23.17 -1.48
CA GLY A 186 -17.77 -22.93 -0.06
C GLY A 186 -19.22 -22.49 0.19
N ALA A 187 -19.74 -21.60 -0.65
CA ALA A 187 -21.13 -21.17 -0.60
C ALA A 187 -22.10 -22.32 -0.90
N ALA A 188 -21.81 -23.14 -1.93
CA ALA A 188 -22.63 -24.31 -2.27
C ALA A 188 -22.65 -25.34 -1.13
N GLU A 189 -21.52 -25.58 -0.48
CA GLU A 189 -21.41 -26.48 0.68
C GLU A 189 -22.24 -25.95 1.87
N LEU A 190 -22.16 -24.64 2.16
CA LEU A 190 -22.93 -24.03 3.23
C LEU A 190 -24.44 -24.18 2.98
N VAL A 191 -24.89 -23.91 1.75
CA VAL A 191 -26.30 -24.07 1.34
C VAL A 191 -26.75 -25.53 1.44
N ALA A 192 -25.93 -26.49 1.02
CA ALA A 192 -26.24 -27.92 1.14
C ALA A 192 -26.44 -28.32 2.61
N ARG A 193 -25.54 -27.92 3.51
CA ARG A 193 -25.63 -28.24 4.95
C ARG A 193 -26.87 -27.67 5.62
N ILE A 194 -27.29 -26.46 5.20
CA ILE A 194 -28.53 -25.82 5.67
C ILE A 194 -29.74 -26.61 5.20
N ARG A 195 -29.77 -27.03 3.92
CA ARG A 195 -30.87 -27.84 3.37
C ARG A 195 -30.98 -29.20 4.06
N ASP A 196 -29.84 -29.81 4.38
CA ASP A 196 -29.78 -31.09 5.11
C ASP A 196 -30.09 -30.95 6.61
N ARG A 197 -30.40 -29.73 7.10
CA ARG A 197 -30.68 -29.40 8.51
C ARG A 197 -29.59 -29.88 9.48
N SER A 198 -28.35 -29.96 8.99
CA SER A 198 -27.19 -30.41 9.76
C SER A 198 -26.62 -29.27 10.60
N TRP A 199 -27.39 -28.79 11.59
CA TRP A 199 -27.10 -27.56 12.33
C TRP A 199 -25.70 -27.53 12.98
N THR A 200 -25.17 -28.68 13.42
CA THR A 200 -23.80 -28.79 13.93
C THR A 200 -22.76 -28.48 12.85
N ARG A 201 -22.95 -28.97 11.62
CA ARG A 201 -22.06 -28.71 10.47
C ARG A 201 -22.23 -27.29 9.92
N VAL A 202 -23.43 -26.73 10.02
CA VAL A 202 -23.69 -25.32 9.70
C VAL A 202 -22.97 -24.41 10.69
N ALA A 203 -23.09 -24.67 11.99
CA ALA A 203 -22.38 -23.92 13.02
C ALA A 203 -20.86 -23.98 12.83
N ALA A 204 -20.31 -25.16 12.50
CA ALA A 204 -18.89 -25.31 12.19
C ALA A 204 -18.46 -24.50 10.95
N ALA A 205 -19.26 -24.53 9.87
CA ALA A 205 -18.98 -23.75 8.66
C ALA A 205 -19.07 -22.24 8.93
N ALA A 206 -20.08 -21.81 9.67
CA ALA A 206 -20.25 -20.42 10.07
C ALA A 206 -19.09 -19.94 10.97
N ALA A 207 -18.60 -20.78 11.88
CA ALA A 207 -17.45 -20.47 12.72
C ALA A 207 -16.16 -20.31 11.89
N VAL A 208 -15.94 -21.15 10.87
CA VAL A 208 -14.82 -21.00 9.93
C VAL A 208 -14.91 -19.68 9.17
N VAL A 209 -16.08 -19.38 8.61
CA VAL A 209 -16.30 -18.13 7.84
C VAL A 209 -16.16 -16.91 8.75
N ALA A 210 -16.72 -16.94 9.96
CA ALA A 210 -16.62 -15.85 10.93
C ALA A 210 -15.18 -15.64 11.40
N GLY A 211 -14.45 -16.72 11.73
CA GLY A 211 -13.05 -16.64 12.14
C GLY A 211 -12.14 -16.09 11.04
N ALA A 212 -12.31 -16.57 9.81
CA ALA A 212 -11.57 -16.05 8.66
C ALA A 212 -12.00 -14.61 8.31
N GLY A 213 -13.28 -14.27 8.47
CA GLY A 213 -13.79 -12.91 8.30
C GLY A 213 -13.17 -11.95 9.32
N LEU A 214 -13.09 -12.33 10.60
CA LEU A 214 -12.42 -11.53 11.63
C LEU A 214 -10.94 -11.28 11.30
N LEU A 215 -10.26 -12.28 10.71
CA LEU A 215 -8.90 -12.09 10.20
C LEU A 215 -8.87 -11.11 9.02
N CYS A 216 -9.77 -11.23 8.04
CA CYS A 216 -9.76 -10.35 6.86
C CYS A 216 -10.14 -8.90 7.21
N PHE A 217 -11.09 -8.70 8.13
CA PHE A 217 -11.59 -7.37 8.51
C PHE A 217 -10.92 -6.78 9.75
N HIS A 218 -9.77 -7.33 10.18
CA HIS A 218 -9.07 -6.78 11.32
C HIS A 218 -8.64 -5.32 11.07
N ARG A 219 -8.49 -4.54 12.14
CA ARG A 219 -7.98 -3.16 12.09
C ARG A 219 -6.58 -3.01 12.69
N PHE A 220 -5.82 -4.10 12.80
CA PHE A 220 -4.45 -4.05 13.33
C PHE A 220 -3.53 -3.23 12.42
N GLY A 221 -2.81 -2.28 13.04
CA GLY A 221 -1.84 -1.42 12.36
C GLY A 221 -2.47 -0.20 11.70
N ILE A 222 -1.73 0.41 10.77
CA ILE A 222 -2.15 1.61 10.05
C ILE A 222 -3.01 1.29 8.81
N PHE A 223 -3.02 0.04 8.34
CA PHE A 223 -3.62 -0.35 7.07
C PHE A 223 -5.11 -0.66 7.23
N SER A 224 -5.91 0.38 7.44
CA SER A 224 -7.36 0.31 7.41
C SER A 224 -7.94 1.48 6.62
N ARG A 225 -9.16 1.29 6.09
CA ARG A 225 -9.83 2.26 5.19
C ARG A 225 -9.95 3.65 5.81
N ASP A 226 -10.22 3.69 7.11
CA ASP A 226 -10.54 4.90 7.87
C ASP A 226 -9.36 5.37 8.74
N ASN A 227 -8.17 4.79 8.55
CA ASN A 227 -6.98 5.25 9.28
C ASN A 227 -6.59 6.65 8.79
N GLU A 228 -6.51 7.61 9.72
CA GLU A 228 -6.22 9.02 9.41
C GLU A 228 -4.94 9.22 8.60
N LEU A 229 -3.86 8.47 8.91
CA LEU A 229 -2.58 8.57 8.18
C LEU A 229 -2.69 8.04 6.75
N VAL A 230 -3.48 6.99 6.54
CA VAL A 230 -3.69 6.42 5.21
C VAL A 230 -4.58 7.31 4.36
N VAL A 231 -5.62 7.89 4.97
CA VAL A 231 -6.50 8.86 4.31
C VAL A 231 -5.73 10.12 3.94
N GLU A 232 -4.91 10.65 4.86
CA GLU A 232 -4.00 11.77 4.58
C GLU A 232 -3.07 11.44 3.42
N MET A 233 -2.36 10.31 3.46
CA MET A 233 -1.41 9.92 2.43
C MET A 233 -2.07 9.84 1.04
N ARG A 234 -3.25 9.21 0.98
CA ARG A 234 -4.06 9.10 -0.24
C ARG A 234 -4.42 10.48 -0.80
N LEU A 235 -4.97 11.35 0.05
CA LEU A 235 -5.42 12.68 -0.37
C LEU A 235 -4.22 13.55 -0.75
N ARG A 236 -3.11 13.50 -0.01
CA ARG A 236 -1.88 14.20 -0.36
C ARG A 236 -1.35 13.77 -1.72
N HIS A 237 -1.32 12.47 -2.03
CA HIS A 237 -0.92 12.00 -3.36
C HIS A 237 -1.88 12.49 -4.46
N LEU A 238 -3.19 12.54 -4.20
CA LEU A 238 -4.15 13.12 -5.14
C LEU A 238 -3.90 14.62 -5.38
N GLY A 239 -3.59 15.38 -4.31
CA GLY A 239 -3.24 16.79 -4.43
C GLY A 239 -1.99 17.01 -5.28
N GLU A 240 -0.94 16.20 -5.09
CA GLU A 240 0.28 16.24 -5.91
C GLU A 240 0.01 15.94 -7.40
N VAL A 241 -0.93 15.03 -7.68
CA VAL A 241 -1.40 14.77 -9.05
C VAL A 241 -2.08 16.01 -9.64
N TYR A 242 -2.95 16.69 -8.89
CA TYR A 242 -3.57 17.95 -9.35
C TYR A 242 -2.55 19.06 -9.56
N GLU A 243 -1.53 19.19 -8.71
CA GLU A 243 -0.44 20.14 -8.92
C GLU A 243 0.32 19.86 -10.22
N THR A 244 0.64 18.58 -10.47
CA THR A 244 1.34 18.15 -11.68
C THR A 244 0.48 18.38 -12.93
N ALA A 245 -0.84 18.23 -12.81
CA ALA A 245 -1.80 18.50 -13.87
C ALA A 245 -2.10 19.99 -14.10
N GLY A 246 -1.49 20.90 -13.34
CA GLY A 246 -1.72 22.34 -13.45
C GLY A 246 -3.11 22.78 -12.97
N MET A 247 -3.71 22.06 -12.02
CA MET A 247 -5.01 22.35 -11.41
C MET A 247 -4.84 22.81 -9.95
N PRO A 248 -4.30 24.03 -9.70
CA PRO A 248 -3.92 24.47 -8.36
C PRO A 248 -5.09 24.57 -7.38
N ASP A 249 -6.26 25.02 -7.83
CA ASP A 249 -7.43 25.15 -6.94
C ASP A 249 -7.87 23.78 -6.39
N ARG A 250 -7.93 22.76 -7.26
CA ARG A 250 -8.23 21.38 -6.85
C ARG A 250 -7.15 20.81 -5.94
N ALA A 251 -5.88 21.13 -6.18
CA ALA A 251 -4.79 20.69 -5.32
C ALA A 251 -4.95 21.26 -3.91
N ILE A 252 -5.20 22.57 -3.78
CA ILE A 252 -5.45 23.24 -2.50
C ILE A 252 -6.66 22.61 -1.80
N ASP A 253 -7.79 22.44 -2.48
CA ASP A 253 -9.01 21.85 -1.89
C ASP A 253 -8.75 20.45 -1.30
N VAL A 254 -8.02 19.60 -2.03
CA VAL A 254 -7.69 18.25 -1.59
C VAL A 254 -6.66 18.26 -0.45
N PHE A 255 -5.66 19.13 -0.50
CA PHE A 255 -4.72 19.27 0.62
C PHE A 255 -5.42 19.77 1.89
N GLN A 256 -6.38 20.70 1.78
CA GLN A 256 -7.22 21.11 2.90
C GLN A 256 -8.09 19.95 3.41
N GLU A 257 -8.62 19.10 2.54
CA GLU A 257 -9.33 17.87 2.94
C GLU A 257 -8.40 16.91 3.72
N ALA A 258 -7.16 16.73 3.24
CA ALA A 258 -6.16 15.90 3.90
C ALA A 258 -5.83 16.40 5.31
N VAL A 259 -5.65 17.71 5.47
CA VAL A 259 -5.36 18.36 6.77
C VAL A 259 -6.55 18.24 7.72
N ARG A 260 -7.80 18.45 7.24
CA ARG A 260 -9.01 18.30 8.06
C ARG A 260 -9.18 16.89 8.64
N GLY A 261 -8.75 15.87 7.90
CA GLY A 261 -8.81 14.47 8.32
C GLY A 261 -7.74 14.04 9.34
N CYS A 262 -6.80 14.92 9.71
CA CYS A 262 -5.67 14.57 10.57
C CYS A 262 -5.44 15.60 11.70
N PRO A 263 -6.06 15.43 12.88
CA PRO A 263 -6.11 16.47 13.91
C PRO A 263 -4.83 16.68 14.72
N THR A 264 -3.87 15.75 14.70
CA THR A 264 -2.75 15.79 15.65
C THR A 264 -1.36 15.86 15.02
N ARG A 265 -1.08 15.21 13.87
CA ARG A 265 0.24 15.27 13.19
C ARG A 265 0.17 14.92 11.69
N CYS A 266 -0.02 15.92 10.83
CA CYS A 266 0.05 15.80 9.36
C CYS A 266 1.09 16.73 8.73
N PRO A 267 2.38 16.66 9.12
CA PRO A 267 3.40 17.60 8.63
C PRO A 267 3.51 17.62 7.11
N GLN A 268 3.31 16.46 6.45
CA GLN A 268 3.43 16.31 5.01
C GLN A 268 2.28 17.01 4.26
N ALA A 269 1.03 16.84 4.71
CA ALA A 269 -0.10 17.55 4.10
C ALA A 269 -0.04 19.06 4.33
N LEU A 270 0.37 19.50 5.52
CA LEU A 270 0.55 20.93 5.82
C LEU A 270 1.65 21.56 4.97
N GLU A 271 2.81 20.89 4.85
CA GLU A 271 3.90 21.36 4.01
C GLU A 271 3.45 21.49 2.54
N LYS A 272 2.69 20.51 2.03
CA LYS A 272 2.15 20.56 0.67
C LYS A 272 1.12 21.66 0.48
N LEU A 273 0.23 21.87 1.45
CA LEU A 273 -0.74 22.95 1.43
C LEU A 273 -0.06 24.34 1.45
N PHE A 274 0.91 24.53 2.34
CA PHE A 274 1.75 25.73 2.40
C PHE A 274 2.44 25.98 1.05
N ALA A 275 3.10 24.96 0.50
CA ALA A 275 3.79 25.06 -0.78
C ALA A 275 2.84 25.41 -1.93
N ALA A 276 1.62 24.87 -1.93
CA ALA A 276 0.59 25.18 -2.91
C ALA A 276 0.17 26.66 -2.86
N TYR A 277 -0.07 27.22 -1.66
CA TYR A 277 -0.39 28.65 -1.51
C TYR A 277 0.76 29.56 -1.96
N VAL A 278 1.99 29.26 -1.58
CA VAL A 278 3.17 30.03 -1.99
C VAL A 278 3.37 29.99 -3.50
N LYS A 279 3.32 28.79 -4.10
CA LYS A 279 3.55 28.59 -5.53
C LYS A 279 2.48 29.26 -6.40
N THR A 280 1.25 29.38 -5.90
CA THR A 280 0.13 30.02 -6.60
C THR A 280 0.02 31.52 -6.34
N GLY A 281 0.85 32.07 -5.42
CA GLY A 281 0.79 33.47 -5.02
C GLY A 281 -0.43 33.83 -4.16
N ARG A 282 -1.20 32.83 -3.71
CA ARG A 282 -2.40 33.00 -2.88
C ARG A 282 -2.04 33.11 -1.39
N LEU A 283 -1.12 34.03 -1.07
CA LEU A 283 -0.56 34.17 0.28
C LEU A 283 -1.61 34.56 1.32
N ALA A 284 -2.47 35.54 1.02
CA ALA A 284 -3.54 35.98 1.91
C ALA A 284 -4.56 34.86 2.22
N ASP A 285 -4.92 34.04 1.22
CA ASP A 285 -5.79 32.88 1.42
C ASP A 285 -5.11 31.83 2.31
N GLY A 286 -3.81 31.61 2.10
CA GLY A 286 -2.99 30.74 2.94
C GLY A 286 -2.94 31.23 4.38
N GLU A 287 -2.66 32.53 4.60
CA GLU A 287 -2.60 33.11 5.94
C GLU A 287 -3.95 32.96 6.65
N ALA A 288 -5.05 33.28 5.97
CA ALA A 288 -6.40 33.11 6.52
C ALA A 288 -6.68 31.65 6.92
N TYR A 289 -6.29 30.69 6.07
CA TYR A 289 -6.44 29.27 6.36
C TYR A 289 -5.60 28.83 7.56
N PHE A 290 -4.30 29.11 7.55
CA PHE A 290 -3.39 28.68 8.62
C PHE A 290 -3.70 29.36 9.95
N ARG A 291 -4.16 30.61 9.95
CA ARG A 291 -4.67 31.31 11.15
C ARG A 291 -5.92 30.64 11.72
N ALA A 292 -6.86 30.24 10.88
CA ALA A 292 -8.03 29.48 11.31
C ALA A 292 -7.64 28.09 11.83
N PHE A 293 -6.69 27.43 11.15
CA PHE A 293 -6.17 26.12 11.55
C PHE A 293 -5.48 26.15 12.91
N THR A 294 -4.57 27.10 13.16
CA THR A 294 -3.85 27.22 14.45
C THR A 294 -4.80 27.59 15.59
N HIS A 295 -5.86 28.37 15.31
CA HIS A 295 -6.90 28.64 16.30
C HIS A 295 -7.70 27.39 16.68
N ALA A 296 -8.04 26.55 15.69
CA ALA A 296 -8.76 25.29 15.92
C ALA A 296 -7.90 24.20 16.55
N HIS A 297 -6.57 24.24 16.32
CA HIS A 297 -5.61 23.25 16.75
C HIS A 297 -4.44 23.91 17.52
N PRO A 298 -4.70 24.45 18.73
CA PRO A 298 -3.66 25.13 19.51
C PRO A 298 -2.52 24.17 19.87
N GLY A 299 -1.26 24.60 19.70
CA GLY A 299 -0.08 23.80 20.00
C GLY A 299 0.34 22.82 18.91
N GLN A 300 -0.10 23.05 17.66
CA GLN A 300 0.31 22.31 16.48
C GLN A 300 1.48 23.05 15.79
N PRO A 301 2.75 22.62 15.99
CA PRO A 301 3.91 23.43 15.66
C PRO A 301 4.13 23.61 14.15
N ASP A 302 3.65 22.67 13.33
CA ASP A 302 3.78 22.75 11.88
C ASP A 302 2.90 23.88 11.31
N GLY A 303 1.66 24.01 11.78
CA GLY A 303 0.73 25.05 11.38
C GLY A 303 1.14 26.44 11.86
N GLU A 304 1.68 26.55 13.08
CA GLU A 304 2.25 27.79 13.60
C GLU A 304 3.45 28.24 12.76
N ARG A 305 4.40 27.32 12.50
CA ARG A 305 5.56 27.58 11.64
C ARG A 305 5.16 28.01 10.23
N ASP A 306 4.20 27.32 9.62
CA ASP A 306 3.80 27.61 8.25
C ASP A 306 3.02 28.93 8.15
N LEU A 307 2.25 29.31 9.19
CA LEU A 307 1.63 30.64 9.31
C LEU A 307 2.68 31.75 9.37
N GLU A 308 3.66 31.63 10.26
CA GLU A 308 4.75 32.62 10.40
C GLU A 308 5.49 32.81 9.08
N ARG A 309 5.83 31.71 8.41
CA ARG A 309 6.50 31.74 7.10
C ARG A 309 5.66 32.41 6.01
N LEU A 310 4.34 32.21 6.00
CA LEU A 310 3.47 32.90 5.03
C LEU A 310 3.48 34.42 5.27
N MET A 311 3.37 34.85 6.52
CA MET A 311 3.41 36.27 6.89
C MET A 311 4.76 36.92 6.53
N GLU A 312 5.88 36.21 6.73
CA GLU A 312 7.20 36.68 6.33
C GLU A 312 7.33 36.85 4.80
N ILE A 313 6.81 35.89 4.02
CA ILE A 313 6.84 35.95 2.55
C ILE A 313 5.97 37.11 2.06
N GLU A 314 4.80 37.31 2.65
CA GLU A 314 3.90 38.42 2.30
C GLU A 314 4.52 39.78 2.64
N ALA A 315 5.13 39.91 3.83
CA ALA A 315 5.81 41.12 4.26
C ALA A 315 7.06 41.47 3.41
N ALA A 316 7.75 40.46 2.86
CA ALA A 316 8.91 40.67 2.00
C ALA A 316 8.55 41.29 0.62
N GLY A 317 7.31 41.10 0.16
CA GLY A 317 6.82 41.57 -1.15
C GLY A 317 7.59 41.00 -2.35
N PRO A 318 7.10 41.20 -3.59
CA PRO A 318 7.75 40.67 -4.80
C PRO A 318 9.08 41.36 -5.20
N GLY A 319 9.73 42.12 -4.29
CA GLY A 319 10.79 43.09 -4.63
C GLY A 319 12.18 42.88 -4.03
N ARG A 320 12.48 41.73 -3.39
CA ARG A 320 13.83 41.41 -2.91
C ARG A 320 14.27 40.02 -3.37
N ARG A 321 14.66 39.92 -4.64
CA ARG A 321 15.58 38.88 -5.14
C ARG A 321 16.63 39.54 -6.02
#